data_AF-A0A6M3KZG3-F1
#
_entry.id   AF-A0A6M3KZG3-F1
#
_cell.length_a   1.000
_cell.length_b   1.000
_cell.length_c   1.000
_cell.angle_alpha   90.00
_cell.angle_beta   90.00
_cell.angle_gamma   90.00
#
_symmetry.space_group_name_H-M   'P 1'
#
loop_
_entity.id
_entity.type
_entity.pdbx_description
1 polymer ?
#
loop_
_entity_poly.entity_id
_entity_poly.type
_entity_poly.pdbx_seq_one_letter_code
_entity_poly.pdbx_strand_id
1 'polypeptide(L)'
;MEQQKLPFGRTNAVTRRDRLVEKVVDVLEATRTWHTRDDLHRNYGLTDRDCRLARQYSKARIISGRRGYRATRWATADEIRHSINTLHSQAKEMIREALELAKAAHRQLTNKDSAQ
;
A
#
# COMPACT_ATOMS: atom_id res chain seq x y z
N MET A 1 8.14 -29.89 15.45
CA MET A 1 7.43 -28.64 15.78
C MET A 1 5.95 -28.90 15.63
N GLU A 2 5.30 -29.02 16.77
CA GLU A 2 3.96 -29.57 16.98
C GLU A 2 2.89 -28.53 16.64
N GLN A 3 1.91 -28.88 15.80
CA GLN A 3 0.85 -27.98 15.38
C GLN A 3 -0.31 -28.03 16.38
N GLN A 4 -0.52 -26.94 17.11
CA GLN A 4 -1.69 -26.78 17.98
C GLN A 4 -2.92 -26.42 17.13
N LYS A 5 -3.97 -27.25 17.21
CA LYS A 5 -5.22 -27.13 16.44
C LYS A 5 -6.25 -26.31 17.24
N LEU A 6 -6.58 -25.11 16.77
CA LEU A 6 -7.64 -24.27 17.37
C LEU A 6 -9.04 -24.64 16.84
N PRO A 7 -10.11 -24.48 17.64
CA PRO A 7 -11.43 -25.09 17.42
C PRO A 7 -12.30 -24.43 16.33
N PHE A 8 -11.80 -23.43 15.60
CA PHE A 8 -12.49 -22.85 14.46
C PHE A 8 -11.56 -22.88 13.26
N GLY A 9 -11.85 -23.76 12.30
CA GLY A 9 -11.01 -24.12 11.15
C GLY A 9 -10.69 -22.98 10.18
N ARG A 10 -9.89 -22.01 10.60
CA ARG A 10 -9.00 -21.25 9.71
C ARG A 10 -7.59 -21.71 10.01
N THR A 11 -7.11 -22.65 9.21
CA THR A 11 -5.69 -22.92 9.07
C THR A 11 -4.99 -21.58 8.87
N ASN A 12 -3.95 -21.27 9.66
CA ASN A 12 -3.05 -20.13 9.46
C ASN A 12 -2.23 -20.36 8.17
N ALA A 13 -2.90 -20.46 7.02
CA ALA A 13 -2.25 -20.57 5.74
C ALA A 13 -1.71 -19.18 5.41
N VAL A 14 -0.38 -19.04 5.46
CA VAL A 14 0.33 -17.84 5.00
C VAL A 14 -0.14 -17.55 3.58
N THR A 15 -0.88 -16.45 3.42
CA THR A 15 -1.50 -16.13 2.14
C THR A 15 -0.42 -15.70 1.15
N ARG A 16 -0.71 -15.75 -0.16
CA ARG A 16 0.16 -15.18 -1.18
C ARG A 16 0.51 -13.71 -0.89
N ARG A 17 -0.44 -12.97 -0.29
CA ARG A 17 -0.25 -11.57 0.13
C ARG A 17 0.78 -11.46 1.25
N ASP A 18 0.71 -12.32 2.26
CA ASP A 18 1.67 -12.32 3.36
C ASP A 18 3.08 -12.63 2.86
N ARG A 19 3.23 -13.62 1.97
CA ARG A 19 4.53 -13.93 1.34
C ARG A 19 5.09 -12.75 0.55
N LEU A 20 4.23 -12.00 -0.14
CA LEU A 20 4.62 -10.80 -0.87
C LEU A 20 5.10 -9.71 0.09
N VAL A 21 4.36 -9.48 1.17
CA VAL A 21 4.75 -8.51 2.21
C VAL A 21 6.12 -8.86 2.78
N GLU A 22 6.32 -10.11 3.22
CA GLU A 22 7.60 -10.53 3.79
C GLU A 22 8.73 -10.37 2.77
N LYS A 23 8.55 -10.83 1.52
CA LYS A 23 9.56 -10.67 0.48
C LYS A 23 10.00 -9.20 0.31
N VAL A 24 9.05 -8.26 0.30
CA VAL A 24 9.38 -6.84 0.14
C VAL A 24 10.03 -6.28 1.41
N VAL A 25 9.52 -6.64 2.59
CA VAL A 25 10.10 -6.17 3.86
C VAL A 25 11.52 -6.69 4.02
N ASP A 26 11.79 -7.96 3.73
CA ASP A 26 13.12 -8.56 3.83
C ASP A 26 14.15 -7.81 2.96
N VAL A 27 13.78 -7.48 1.71
CA VAL A 27 14.63 -6.68 0.82
C VAL A 27 14.93 -5.30 1.40
N LEU A 28 13.91 -4.61 1.93
CA LEU A 28 14.07 -3.27 2.50
C LEU A 28 14.82 -3.29 3.84
N GLU A 29 14.65 -4.34 4.65
CA GLU A 29 15.36 -4.51 5.92
C GLU A 29 16.82 -4.92 5.73
N ALA A 30 17.12 -5.73 4.70
CA ALA A 30 18.49 -6.12 4.38
C ALA A 30 19.34 -4.92 3.96
N THR A 31 18.75 -3.99 3.21
CA THR A 31 19.47 -2.83 2.64
C THR A 31 19.46 -1.61 3.55
N ARG A 32 18.44 -1.45 4.41
CA ARG A 32 18.29 -0.34 5.39
C ARG A 32 18.32 1.06 4.76
N THR A 33 18.04 1.15 3.46
CA THR A 33 18.04 2.38 2.68
C THR A 33 16.73 2.54 1.91
N TRP A 34 16.56 3.68 1.24
CA TRP A 34 15.45 3.90 0.33
C TRP A 34 15.70 3.21 -1.00
N HIS A 35 14.66 2.59 -1.55
CA HIS A 35 14.68 2.03 -2.90
C HIS A 35 13.58 2.61 -3.76
N THR A 36 13.93 3.01 -4.97
CA THR A 36 12.93 3.39 -5.96
C THR A 36 12.20 2.15 -6.49
N ARG A 37 11.08 2.37 -7.19
CA ARG A 37 10.36 1.29 -7.89
C ARG A 37 11.27 0.59 -8.90
N ASP A 38 12.07 1.39 -9.62
CA ASP A 38 12.96 0.88 -10.65
C ASP A 38 14.09 0.04 -10.03
N ASP A 39 14.60 0.43 -8.87
CA ASP A 39 15.60 -0.37 -8.15
C ASP A 39 15.01 -1.70 -7.67
N LEU A 40 13.79 -1.67 -7.11
CA LEU A 40 13.08 -2.87 -6.68
C LEU A 40 12.77 -3.80 -7.85
N HIS A 41 12.44 -3.24 -9.01
CA HIS A 41 12.18 -3.99 -10.22
C HIS A 41 13.45 -4.62 -10.78
N ARG A 42 14.51 -3.82 -11.00
CA ARG A 42 15.75 -4.27 -11.62
C ARG A 42 16.51 -5.28 -10.76
N ASN A 43 16.59 -5.06 -9.45
CA ASN A 43 17.44 -5.85 -8.57
C ASN A 43 16.72 -7.04 -7.94
N TYR A 44 15.39 -6.99 -7.82
CA TYR A 44 14.62 -8.00 -7.06
C TYR A 44 13.40 -8.55 -7.81
N GLY A 45 13.16 -8.10 -9.05
CA GLY A 45 12.02 -8.51 -9.86
C GLY A 45 10.67 -8.12 -9.26
N LEU A 46 10.63 -7.10 -8.39
CA LEU A 46 9.40 -6.63 -7.75
C LEU A 46 8.75 -5.58 -8.64
N THR A 47 7.52 -5.84 -9.07
CA THR A 47 6.78 -4.87 -9.89
C THR A 47 6.29 -3.71 -9.04
N ASP A 48 5.96 -2.59 -9.67
CA ASP A 48 5.33 -1.47 -8.97
C ASP A 48 4.01 -1.89 -8.28
N ARG A 49 3.24 -2.78 -8.91
CA ARG A 49 2.02 -3.36 -8.32
C ARG A 49 2.34 -4.13 -7.02
N ASP A 50 3.41 -4.92 -7.04
CA ASP A 50 3.87 -5.67 -5.87
C ASP A 50 4.22 -4.73 -4.72
N CYS A 51 4.98 -3.66 -4.98
CA CYS A 51 5.37 -2.69 -3.97
C CYS A 51 4.16 -1.97 -3.35
N ARG A 52 3.17 -1.59 -4.17
CA ARG A 52 1.93 -0.96 -3.68
C ARG A 52 1.11 -1.89 -2.81
N LEU A 53 0.92 -3.15 -3.24
CA LEU A 53 0.17 -4.16 -2.48
C LEU A 53 0.91 -4.51 -1.18
N ALA A 54 2.22 -4.74 -1.23
CA ALA A 54 3.02 -5.00 -0.05
C ALA A 54 2.89 -3.85 0.95
N ARG A 55 3.06 -2.59 0.52
CA ARG A 55 2.87 -1.42 1.40
C ARG A 55 1.49 -1.44 2.05
N GLN A 56 0.43 -1.63 1.26
CA GLN A 56 -0.96 -1.63 1.73
C GLN A 56 -1.21 -2.71 2.79
N TYR A 57 -0.67 -3.92 2.62
CA TYR A 57 -0.89 -5.04 3.53
C TYR A 57 0.17 -5.20 4.63
N SER A 58 1.24 -4.41 4.60
CA SER A 58 2.38 -4.51 5.52
C SER A 58 2.10 -4.10 6.97
N LYS A 59 0.90 -3.60 7.29
CA LYS A 59 0.54 -3.05 8.61
C LYS A 59 1.57 -2.03 9.11
N ALA A 60 1.91 -1.07 8.25
CA ALA A 60 2.88 0.00 8.50
C ALA A 60 4.35 -0.44 8.67
N ARG A 61 4.73 -1.65 8.21
CA ARG A 61 6.16 -2.05 8.14
C ARG A 61 6.91 -1.42 6.96
N ILE A 62 6.18 -0.87 5.98
CA ILE A 62 6.75 -0.18 4.82
C ILE A 62 6.18 1.25 4.77
N ILE A 63 7.06 2.24 4.71
CA ILE A 63 6.70 3.62 4.37
C ILE A 63 7.02 3.92 2.91
N SER A 64 6.36 4.93 2.37
CA SER A 64 6.55 5.39 0.99
C SER A 64 6.68 6.90 0.93
N GLY A 65 7.54 7.41 0.06
CA GLY A 65 7.70 8.84 -0.17
C GLY A 65 8.28 9.11 -1.57
N ARG A 66 8.71 10.34 -1.81
CA ARG A 66 9.33 10.74 -3.10
C ARG A 66 10.57 9.91 -3.45
N ARG A 67 11.27 9.41 -2.42
CA ARG A 67 12.48 8.57 -2.55
C ARG A 67 12.16 7.08 -2.83
N GLY A 68 10.88 6.70 -2.91
CA GLY A 68 10.45 5.33 -3.12
C GLY A 68 9.92 4.68 -1.84
N TYR A 69 10.46 3.52 -1.48
CA TYR A 69 10.02 2.69 -0.35
C TYR A 69 11.16 2.45 0.64
N ARG A 70 10.81 2.33 1.93
CA ARG A 70 11.74 2.00 3.02
C ARG A 70 11.03 1.18 4.10
N ALA A 71 11.76 0.29 4.76
CA ALA A 71 11.27 -0.38 5.95
C ALA A 71 11.15 0.61 7.11
N THR A 72 9.97 0.68 7.73
CA THR A 72 9.64 1.64 8.79
C THR A 72 10.60 1.56 9.97
N ARG A 73 11.05 0.35 10.31
CA ARG A 73 12.02 0.10 11.40
C ARG A 73 13.32 0.89 11.26
N TRP A 74 13.74 1.15 10.03
CA TRP A 74 14.98 1.86 9.72
C TRP A 74 14.74 3.32 9.31
N ALA A 75 13.50 3.78 9.29
CA ALA A 75 13.17 5.16 8.95
C ALA A 75 13.38 6.09 10.15
N THR A 76 13.77 7.32 9.88
CA THR A 76 13.83 8.35 10.93
C THR A 76 12.42 8.82 11.31
N ALA A 77 12.29 9.44 12.48
CA ALA A 77 11.02 10.01 12.91
C ALA A 77 10.47 11.04 11.90
N ASP A 78 11.35 11.84 11.30
CA ASP A 78 10.96 12.84 10.30
C ASP A 78 10.52 12.21 8.99
N GLU A 79 11.18 11.12 8.56
CA GLU A 79 10.74 10.35 7.39
C GLU A 79 9.35 9.74 7.60
N ILE A 80 9.09 9.21 8.80
CA ILE A 80 7.77 8.67 9.17
C ILE A 80 6.72 9.78 9.19
N ARG A 81 6.99 10.91 9.85
CA ARG A 81 6.08 12.07 9.88
C ARG A 81 5.77 12.58 8.48
N HIS A 82 6.80 12.69 7.63
CA HIS A 82 6.63 13.12 6.25
C HIS A 82 5.78 12.14 5.44
N SER A 83 6.00 10.84 5.62
CA SER A 83 5.17 9.79 4.98
C SER A 83 3.71 9.88 5.44
N ILE A 84 3.44 10.07 6.73
CA ILE A 84 2.08 10.22 7.27
C ILE A 84 1.41 11.47 6.70
N ASN A 85 2.09 12.62 6.71
CA ASN A 85 1.56 13.88 6.18
C ASN A 85 1.25 13.77 4.68
N THR A 86 2.10 13.08 3.93
CA THR A 86 1.88 12.81 2.51
C THR A 86 0.62 11.97 2.30
N LEU A 87 0.43 10.90 3.08
CA LEU A 87 -0.76 10.06 3.01
C LEU A 87 -2.03 10.83 3.36
N HIS A 88 -1.99 11.67 4.40
CA HIS A 88 -3.12 12.52 4.78
C HIS A 88 -3.48 13.53 3.68
N SER A 89 -2.47 14.15 3.07
CA SER A 89 -2.69 15.07 1.95
C SER A 89 -3.30 14.35 0.74
N GLN A 90 -2.78 13.17 0.39
CA GLN A 90 -3.33 12.35 -0.70
C GLN A 90 -4.77 11.92 -0.42
N ALA A 91 -5.08 11.51 0.81
CA ALA A 91 -6.43 11.10 1.18
C ALA A 91 -7.43 12.26 1.03
N LYS A 92 -7.06 13.48 1.42
CA LYS A 92 -7.90 14.67 1.25
C LYS A 92 -8.19 14.98 -0.21
N GLU A 93 -7.17 14.95 -1.06
CA GLU A 93 -7.36 15.17 -2.50
C GLU A 93 -8.22 14.08 -3.14
N MET A 94 -8.00 12.80 -2.81
CA MET A 94 -8.82 11.70 -3.32
C MET A 94 -10.29 11.83 -2.92
N ILE A 95 -10.58 12.26 -1.70
CA ILE A 95 -11.97 12.53 -1.25
C ILE A 95 -12.57 13.68 -2.05
N ARG A 96 -11.81 14.76 -2.27
CA ARG A 96 -12.26 15.90 -3.08
C ARG A 96 -12.59 15.49 -4.51
N GLU A 97 -11.69 14.75 -5.15
CA GLU A 97 -11.89 14.22 -6.51
C GLU A 97 -13.13 13.33 -6.59
N ALA A 98 -13.33 12.45 -5.61
CA ALA A 98 -14.51 11.59 -5.56
C ALA A 98 -15.83 12.39 -5.46
N LEU A 99 -15.85 13.49 -4.69
CA LEU A 99 -17.01 14.36 -4.59
C LEU A 99 -17.31 15.11 -5.89
N GLU A 100 -16.29 15.61 -6.57
CA GLU A 100 -16.47 16.27 -7.87
C GLU A 100 -16.96 15.30 -8.94
N LEU A 101 -16.44 14.07 -8.95
CA LEU A 101 -16.92 13.00 -9.82
C LEU A 101 -18.39 12.65 -9.51
N ALA A 102 -18.77 12.55 -8.23
CA ALA A 102 -20.14 12.27 -7.83
C ALA A 102 -21.11 13.37 -8.30
N LYS A 103 -20.74 14.65 -8.16
CA LYS A 103 -21.54 15.78 -8.68
C LYS A 103 -21.69 15.71 -10.20
N ALA A 104 -20.62 15.41 -10.92
CA ALA A 104 -20.65 15.29 -12.37
C ALA A 104 -21.52 14.11 -12.82
N ALA A 105 -21.38 12.95 -12.16
CA ALA A 105 -22.16 11.76 -12.44
C ALA A 105 -23.66 12.00 -12.19
N HIS A 106 -24.03 12.66 -11.08
CA HIS A 106 -25.42 12.99 -10.80
C HIS A 106 -26.07 13.77 -11.93
N ARG A 107 -25.42 14.83 -12.44
CA ARG A 107 -25.92 15.60 -13.60
C ARG A 107 -26.12 14.74 -14.85
N GLN A 108 -25.22 13.80 -15.13
CA GLN A 108 -25.31 12.95 -16.31
C GLN A 108 -26.41 11.90 -16.18
N LEU A 109 -26.61 11.35 -14.98
CA LEU A 109 -27.62 10.34 -14.72
C LEU A 109 -29.03 10.95 -14.73
N THR A 110 -29.24 12.08 -14.04
CA THR A 110 -30.57 12.74 -14.01
C THR A 110 -31.04 13.25 -15.37
N ASN A 111 -30.12 13.74 -16.20
CA ASN A 111 -30.44 14.22 -17.54
C ASN A 111 -30.83 13.09 -18.52
N LYS A 112 -30.36 11.86 -18.28
CA LYS A 112 -30.74 10.69 -19.08
C LYS A 112 -32.13 10.17 -18.72
N ASP A 113 -32.48 10.21 -17.43
CA ASP A 113 -33.80 9.78 -16.94
C ASP A 113 -34.93 10.75 -17.34
N SER A 114 -34.60 12.00 -17.66
CA SER A 114 -35.58 13.02 -18.09
C SER A 114 -35.81 13.06 -19.61
N ALA A 115 -35.09 12.25 -20.38
CA ALA A 115 -35.10 12.22 -21.85
C ALA A 115 -35.71 10.92 -22.42
N GLN A 116 -36.36 10.12 -21.57
CA GLN A 116 -37.20 8.96 -21.93
C GLN A 116 -38.66 9.25 -21.60
#